data_AF-A0A5C9CYA3-F1
#
_entry.id   AF-A0A5C9CYA3-F1
#
_cell.length_a   1.000
_cell.length_b   1.000
_cell.length_c   1.000
_cell.angle_alpha   90.00
_cell.angle_beta   90.00
_cell.angle_gamma   90.00
#
_symmetry.space_group_name_H-M   'P 1'
#
loop_
_entity.id
_entity.type
_entity.pdbx_description
1 polymer ?
#
loop_
_entity_poly.entity_id
_entity_poly.type
_entity_poly.pdbx_seq_one_letter_code
_entity_poly.pdbx_strand_id
1 'polypeptide(L)'
;MKRIASLVLALFIAVGFAAAQVDLSKVKDGAYFAQDNKFSSSGWRDQVVLVVSGGKIVEATWNGVSNLPGVADKFSHAAAGKYGMVKVSKIKAEWDAQAKATAEYLVKTQDINFSKINKDGKTDAISGSSMTVSEFFDLAKKALSSAPIAKGPYKSGWYYAEQPAFDRSGWKDSVLVTVVNGSIVDVLWNGISNKAGAKSKLVQSVAGTYKMNAKHGEWSVQAARLGDAIVKAGDPAKIELKKDGKTDAVSGVSITANAVILAIEALKAAK
;
A
#
# COMPACT_ATOMS: atom_id res chain seq x y z
N MET A 1 40.24 6.94 19.31
CA MET A 1 38.83 6.53 19.44
C MET A 1 38.23 6.43 18.04
N LYS A 2 37.86 5.23 17.61
CA LYS A 2 37.53 4.88 16.22
C LYS A 2 36.22 5.55 15.78
N ARG A 3 36.30 6.39 14.75
CA ARG A 3 35.13 6.91 14.04
C ARG A 3 34.59 5.80 13.14
N ILE A 4 33.47 5.19 13.53
CA ILE A 4 32.76 4.24 12.67
C ILE A 4 31.90 5.08 11.73
N ALA A 5 32.38 5.27 10.52
CA ALA A 5 31.59 5.78 9.41
C ALA A 5 30.57 4.69 9.03
N SER A 6 29.29 4.91 9.33
CA SER A 6 28.21 4.10 8.77
C SER A 6 28.09 4.45 7.29
N LEU A 7 28.66 3.59 6.44
CA LEU A 7 28.39 3.58 5.00
C LEU A 7 26.89 3.32 4.78
N VAL A 8 26.13 4.36 4.47
CA VAL A 8 24.85 4.21 3.77
C VAL A 8 25.21 4.16 2.29
N LEU A 9 25.34 2.95 1.75
CA LEU A 9 25.40 2.77 0.30
C LEU A 9 23.99 2.97 -0.27
N ALA A 10 23.61 4.23 -0.46
CA ALA A 10 22.50 4.59 -1.35
C ALA A 10 23.04 4.55 -2.78
N LEU A 11 23.03 3.37 -3.40
CA LEU A 11 23.29 3.26 -4.83
C LEU A 11 22.04 3.74 -5.58
N PHE A 12 22.06 5.02 -5.96
CA PHE A 12 21.12 5.58 -6.91
C PHE A 12 21.45 5.06 -8.30
N ILE A 13 20.57 4.23 -8.84
CA ILE A 13 20.47 3.99 -10.27
C ILE A 13 19.00 4.21 -10.63
N ALA A 14 18.69 5.41 -11.13
CA ALA A 14 17.49 5.64 -11.92
C ALA A 14 17.79 5.15 -13.34
N VAL A 15 17.78 3.83 -13.51
CA VAL A 15 17.70 3.18 -14.81
C VAL A 15 16.33 2.53 -14.83
N GLY A 16 15.58 2.71 -15.92
CA GLY A 16 14.36 1.94 -16.15
C GLY A 16 14.71 0.47 -16.05
N PHE A 17 14.46 -0.11 -14.87
CA PHE A 17 14.68 -1.53 -14.63
C PHE A 17 13.58 -2.22 -15.42
N ALA A 18 13.90 -2.68 -16.64
CA ALA A 18 13.15 -3.77 -17.21
C ALA A 18 13.26 -4.91 -16.18
N ALA A 19 12.21 -5.10 -15.38
CA ALA A 19 12.19 -6.19 -14.42
C ALA A 19 12.47 -7.49 -15.18
N ALA A 20 13.40 -8.29 -14.67
CA ALA A 20 13.83 -9.53 -15.31
C ALA A 20 12.62 -10.40 -15.66
N GLN A 21 12.74 -11.17 -16.74
CA GLN A 21 11.68 -12.09 -17.12
C GLN A 21 11.41 -13.09 -15.99
N VAL A 22 10.13 -13.33 -15.73
CA VAL A 22 9.67 -14.30 -14.73
C VAL A 22 9.32 -15.60 -15.42
N ASP A 23 9.91 -16.70 -14.95
CA ASP A 23 9.58 -18.06 -15.35
C ASP A 23 8.60 -18.65 -14.34
N LEU A 24 7.29 -18.62 -14.67
CA LEU A 24 6.22 -19.07 -13.76
C LEU A 24 6.38 -20.53 -13.30
N SER A 25 7.02 -21.38 -14.11
CA SER A 25 7.24 -22.78 -13.75
C SER A 25 8.19 -22.95 -12.55
N LYS A 26 8.98 -21.92 -12.25
CA LYS A 26 9.91 -21.87 -11.10
C LYS A 26 9.35 -21.11 -9.91
N VAL A 27 8.21 -20.44 -10.07
CA VAL A 27 7.54 -19.76 -8.98
C VAL A 27 6.85 -20.80 -8.10
N LYS A 28 7.08 -20.72 -6.80
CA LYS A 28 6.47 -21.63 -5.83
C LYS A 28 4.98 -21.33 -5.69
N ASP A 29 4.23 -22.30 -5.23
CA ASP A 29 2.84 -22.06 -4.86
C ASP A 29 2.77 -21.14 -3.63
N GLY A 30 1.80 -20.23 -3.62
CA GLY A 30 1.60 -19.26 -2.54
C GLY A 30 1.05 -17.93 -3.01
N ALA A 31 0.86 -17.03 -2.05
CA ALA A 31 0.47 -15.65 -2.34
C ALA A 31 1.70 -14.74 -2.39
N TYR A 32 1.67 -13.76 -3.28
CA TYR A 32 2.76 -12.83 -3.53
C TYR A 32 2.22 -11.40 -3.45
N PHE A 33 3.03 -10.49 -2.94
CA PHE A 33 2.67 -9.09 -2.79
C PHE A 33 3.80 -8.18 -3.24
N ALA A 34 3.45 -7.13 -3.97
CA ALA A 34 4.31 -6.00 -4.20
C ALA A 34 3.51 -4.71 -4.12
N GLN A 35 4.21 -3.65 -3.73
CA GLN A 35 3.70 -2.30 -3.78
C GLN A 35 4.74 -1.33 -4.33
N ASP A 36 4.27 -0.20 -4.83
CA ASP A 36 5.13 0.93 -5.17
C ASP A 36 5.88 1.42 -3.93
N ASN A 37 7.08 1.96 -4.15
CA ASN A 37 7.90 2.46 -3.06
C ASN A 37 7.49 3.88 -2.63
N LYS A 38 6.70 4.59 -3.44
CA LYS A 38 6.31 5.99 -3.22
C LYS A 38 4.88 6.22 -3.68
N PHE A 39 4.24 7.23 -3.12
CA PHE A 39 3.00 7.75 -3.67
C PHE A 39 3.29 8.49 -4.99
N SER A 40 2.45 8.25 -5.99
CA SER A 40 2.40 9.04 -7.22
C SER A 40 1.97 10.48 -6.93
N SER A 41 2.05 11.34 -7.95
CA SER A 41 1.62 12.75 -7.83
C SER A 41 0.12 12.90 -7.53
N SER A 42 -0.70 11.91 -7.86
CA SER A 42 -2.12 11.85 -7.51
C SER A 42 -2.39 11.28 -6.11
N GLY A 43 -1.33 10.93 -5.37
CA GLY A 43 -1.43 10.47 -3.99
C GLY A 43 -1.72 8.99 -3.82
N TRP A 44 -1.58 8.19 -4.87
CA TRP A 44 -1.81 6.73 -4.85
C TRP A 44 -0.50 5.95 -4.91
N ARG A 45 -0.45 4.84 -4.19
CA ARG A 45 0.63 3.85 -4.22
C ARG A 45 0.00 2.53 -4.59
N ASP A 46 0.31 1.99 -5.76
CA ASP A 46 -0.37 0.80 -6.25
C ASP A 46 0.21 -0.46 -5.60
N GLN A 47 -0.65 -1.47 -5.52
CA GLN A 47 -0.42 -2.73 -4.84
C GLN A 47 -0.92 -3.87 -5.73
N VAL A 48 -0.10 -4.91 -5.89
CA VAL A 48 -0.46 -6.12 -6.64
C VAL A 48 -0.35 -7.33 -5.72
N VAL A 49 -1.41 -8.13 -5.70
CA VAL A 49 -1.48 -9.43 -5.04
C VAL A 49 -1.67 -10.50 -6.11
N LEU A 50 -0.88 -11.56 -6.06
CA LEU A 50 -1.02 -12.73 -6.92
C LEU A 50 -1.10 -13.99 -6.07
N VAL A 51 -1.84 -15.00 -6.54
CA VAL A 51 -1.80 -16.35 -5.99
C VAL A 51 -1.34 -17.30 -7.07
N VAL A 52 -0.30 -18.08 -6.77
CA VAL A 52 0.24 -19.13 -7.64
C VAL A 52 -0.13 -20.49 -7.08
N SER A 53 -0.61 -21.38 -7.94
CA SER A 53 -0.91 -22.78 -7.62
C SER A 53 -0.61 -23.66 -8.84
N GLY A 54 0.18 -24.72 -8.66
CA GLY A 54 0.58 -25.62 -9.74
C GLY A 54 1.32 -24.92 -10.88
N GLY A 55 2.15 -23.91 -10.56
CA GLY A 55 2.89 -23.13 -11.57
C GLY A 55 2.03 -22.19 -12.42
N LYS A 56 0.79 -21.90 -11.99
CA LYS A 56 -0.13 -20.96 -12.65
C LYS A 56 -0.56 -19.86 -11.69
N ILE A 57 -0.71 -18.65 -12.20
CA ILE A 57 -1.38 -17.54 -11.51
C ILE A 57 -2.88 -17.87 -11.51
N VAL A 58 -3.43 -18.22 -10.36
CA VAL A 58 -4.85 -18.55 -10.19
C VAL A 58 -5.68 -17.35 -9.74
N GLU A 59 -5.05 -16.37 -9.09
CA GLU A 59 -5.69 -15.11 -8.72
C GLU A 59 -4.72 -13.94 -8.95
N ALA A 60 -5.28 -12.80 -9.37
CA ALA A 60 -4.57 -11.53 -9.45
C ALA A 60 -5.47 -10.41 -8.98
N THR A 61 -4.93 -9.49 -8.19
CA THR A 61 -5.61 -8.28 -7.74
C THR A 61 -4.69 -7.09 -7.91
N TRP A 62 -5.20 -6.04 -8.56
CA TRP A 62 -4.56 -4.73 -8.61
C TRP A 62 -5.38 -3.74 -7.78
N ASN A 63 -4.75 -3.19 -6.75
CA ASN A 63 -5.34 -2.20 -5.86
C ASN A 63 -4.33 -1.08 -5.58
N GLY A 64 -4.58 -0.25 -4.59
CA GLY A 64 -3.64 0.75 -4.11
C GLY A 64 -4.10 1.40 -2.81
N VAL A 65 -3.17 2.08 -2.15
CA VAL A 65 -3.41 2.85 -0.91
C VAL A 65 -3.14 4.32 -1.17
N SER A 66 -3.76 5.21 -0.39
CA SER A 66 -3.70 6.64 -0.65
C SER A 66 -3.17 7.46 0.51
N ASN A 67 -2.35 8.47 0.19
CA ASN A 67 -1.99 9.52 1.13
C ASN A 67 -3.07 10.63 1.22
N LEU A 68 -4.17 10.52 0.49
CA LEU A 68 -5.31 11.44 0.57
C LEU A 68 -6.06 11.28 1.92
N PRO A 69 -6.67 12.35 2.44
CA PRO A 69 -7.40 12.28 3.71
C PRO A 69 -8.72 11.51 3.53
N GLY A 70 -9.01 10.56 4.43
CA GLY A 70 -10.32 9.91 4.49
C GLY A 70 -10.57 8.91 3.36
N VAL A 71 -9.51 8.36 2.78
CA VAL A 71 -9.59 7.45 1.63
C VAL A 71 -9.18 6.05 2.07
N ALA A 72 -10.05 5.08 1.76
CA ALA A 72 -9.77 3.65 1.90
C ALA A 72 -8.83 3.16 0.78
N ASP A 73 -9.00 1.93 0.29
CA ASP A 73 -8.23 1.43 -0.85
C ASP A 73 -8.76 1.97 -2.20
N LYS A 74 -7.91 1.94 -3.22
CA LYS A 74 -8.16 2.51 -4.54
C LYS A 74 -9.33 1.85 -5.25
N PHE A 75 -9.42 0.52 -5.13
CA PHE A 75 -10.49 -0.26 -5.73
C PHE A 75 -11.84 0.15 -5.15
N SER A 76 -12.01 0.10 -3.82
CA SER A 76 -13.25 0.51 -3.15
C SER A 76 -13.58 1.99 -3.41
N HIS A 77 -12.57 2.86 -3.41
CA HIS A 77 -12.75 4.29 -3.68
C HIS A 77 -13.23 4.56 -5.11
N ALA A 78 -12.68 3.85 -6.10
CA ALA A 78 -13.09 3.93 -7.49
C ALA A 78 -14.48 3.32 -7.72
N ALA A 79 -14.76 2.14 -7.15
CA ALA A 79 -16.06 1.49 -7.23
C ALA A 79 -17.19 2.35 -6.64
N ALA A 80 -16.87 3.19 -5.63
CA ALA A 80 -17.79 4.19 -5.09
C ALA A 80 -17.94 5.46 -5.95
N GLY A 81 -17.34 5.51 -7.14
CA GLY A 81 -17.38 6.65 -8.07
C GLY A 81 -16.54 7.86 -7.66
N LYS A 82 -15.65 7.71 -6.66
CA LYS A 82 -14.90 8.83 -6.07
C LYS A 82 -13.55 9.09 -6.74
N TYR A 83 -13.03 8.13 -7.51
CA TYR A 83 -11.77 8.28 -8.23
C TYR A 83 -11.91 9.18 -9.49
N GLY A 84 -13.05 9.10 -10.18
CA GLY A 84 -13.43 10.02 -11.26
C GLY A 84 -12.88 9.67 -12.64
N MET A 85 -12.37 8.45 -12.83
CA MET A 85 -11.81 8.00 -14.11
C MET A 85 -12.87 7.82 -15.19
N VAL A 86 -14.13 7.53 -14.84
CA VAL A 86 -15.24 7.43 -15.82
C VAL A 86 -15.35 8.67 -16.70
N LYS A 87 -15.06 9.85 -16.13
CA LYS A 87 -15.20 11.14 -16.83
C LYS A 87 -14.18 11.30 -17.95
N VAL A 88 -12.97 10.78 -17.77
CA VAL A 88 -11.83 10.96 -18.68
C VAL A 88 -11.47 9.70 -19.48
N SER A 89 -11.95 8.53 -19.06
CA SER A 89 -11.71 7.25 -19.71
C SER A 89 -12.42 7.19 -21.07
N LYS A 90 -11.72 6.70 -22.10
CA LYS A 90 -12.29 6.50 -23.45
C LYS A 90 -13.42 5.48 -23.46
N ILE A 91 -13.38 4.53 -22.53
CA ILE A 91 -14.36 3.44 -22.42
C ILE A 91 -15.42 3.70 -21.32
N LYS A 92 -15.42 4.90 -20.72
CA LYS A 92 -16.39 5.31 -19.68
C LYS A 92 -16.48 4.35 -18.48
N ALA A 93 -15.36 3.72 -18.14
CA ALA A 93 -15.23 2.83 -16.98
C ALA A 93 -14.39 3.48 -15.88
N GLU A 94 -14.72 3.20 -14.61
CA GLU A 94 -13.91 3.63 -13.46
C GLU A 94 -12.61 2.81 -13.38
N TRP A 95 -11.72 3.24 -12.48
CA TRP A 95 -10.43 2.58 -12.30
C TRP A 95 -10.56 1.12 -11.84
N ASP A 96 -11.47 0.80 -10.94
CA ASP A 96 -11.68 -0.55 -10.40
C ASP A 96 -12.07 -1.56 -11.49
N ALA A 97 -13.01 -1.21 -12.36
CA ALA A 97 -13.44 -2.08 -13.46
C ALA A 97 -12.30 -2.34 -14.46
N GLN A 98 -11.52 -1.32 -14.78
CA GLN A 98 -10.36 -1.44 -15.67
C GLN A 98 -9.22 -2.24 -15.02
N ALA A 99 -8.95 -2.03 -13.73
CA ALA A 99 -7.94 -2.77 -12.98
C ALA A 99 -8.31 -4.27 -12.88
N LYS A 100 -9.60 -4.57 -12.65
CA LYS A 100 -10.14 -5.93 -12.68
C LYS A 100 -9.95 -6.59 -14.04
N ALA A 101 -10.28 -5.89 -15.13
CA ALA A 101 -10.08 -6.41 -16.48
C ALA A 101 -8.59 -6.71 -16.78
N THR A 102 -7.68 -5.85 -16.34
CA THR A 102 -6.23 -6.07 -16.46
C THR A 102 -5.75 -7.28 -15.64
N ALA A 103 -6.24 -7.45 -14.40
CA ALA A 103 -5.89 -8.59 -13.57
C ALA A 103 -6.44 -9.92 -14.13
N GLU A 104 -7.70 -9.94 -14.58
CA GLU A 104 -8.33 -11.08 -15.24
C GLU A 104 -7.61 -11.47 -16.53
N TYR A 105 -7.12 -10.48 -17.28
CA TYR A 105 -6.31 -10.74 -18.47
C TYR A 105 -5.05 -11.54 -18.12
N LEU A 106 -4.30 -11.12 -17.09
CA LEU A 106 -3.10 -11.86 -16.65
C LEU A 106 -3.44 -13.28 -16.21
N VAL A 107 -4.51 -13.48 -15.44
CA VAL A 107 -4.95 -14.83 -15.02
C VAL A 107 -5.36 -15.68 -16.23
N LYS A 108 -5.98 -15.10 -17.25
CA LYS A 108 -6.39 -15.85 -18.44
C LYS A 108 -5.21 -16.23 -19.33
N THR A 109 -4.28 -15.29 -19.55
CA THR A 109 -3.20 -15.48 -20.52
C THR A 109 -1.95 -16.11 -19.92
N GLN A 110 -1.78 -16.00 -18.59
CA GLN A 110 -0.55 -16.37 -17.87
C GLN A 110 0.70 -15.62 -18.37
N ASP A 111 0.53 -14.57 -19.17
CA ASP A 111 1.63 -13.83 -19.78
C ASP A 111 2.16 -12.76 -18.81
N ILE A 112 2.93 -13.21 -17.82
CA ILE A 112 3.56 -12.30 -16.86
C ILE A 112 4.63 -11.39 -17.49
N ASN A 113 5.20 -11.82 -18.62
CA ASN A 113 6.22 -11.09 -19.38
C ASN A 113 5.61 -10.30 -20.54
N PHE A 114 4.33 -9.93 -20.42
CA PHE A 114 3.56 -9.28 -21.47
C PHE A 114 4.27 -8.06 -22.04
N SER A 115 4.61 -8.15 -23.34
CA SER A 115 5.48 -7.18 -24.02
C SER A 115 4.74 -6.23 -24.96
N LYS A 116 3.44 -6.46 -25.20
CA LYS A 116 2.61 -5.61 -26.10
C LYS A 116 2.13 -4.34 -25.39
N ILE A 117 3.05 -3.64 -24.73
CA ILE A 117 2.82 -2.37 -24.05
C ILE A 117 3.60 -1.29 -24.81
N ASN A 118 2.93 -0.19 -25.16
CA ASN A 118 3.56 0.92 -25.86
C ASN A 118 4.39 1.80 -24.90
N LYS A 119 5.11 2.78 -25.46
CA LYS A 119 5.94 3.73 -24.71
C LYS A 119 5.20 4.54 -23.63
N ASP A 120 3.88 4.68 -23.73
CA ASP A 120 3.05 5.41 -22.78
C ASP A 120 2.49 4.47 -21.67
N GLY A 121 2.96 3.22 -21.66
CA GLY A 121 2.59 2.18 -20.71
C GLY A 121 1.21 1.57 -20.97
N LYS A 122 0.63 1.78 -22.15
CA LYS A 122 -0.73 1.32 -22.51
C LYS A 122 -0.71 0.19 -23.53
N THR A 123 -1.85 -0.48 -23.67
CA THR A 123 -2.05 -1.55 -24.66
C THR A 123 -3.51 -1.60 -25.11
N ASP A 124 -3.73 -2.02 -26.36
CA ASP A 124 -5.07 -2.33 -26.88
C ASP A 124 -5.40 -3.83 -26.76
N ALA A 125 -4.47 -4.67 -26.30
CA ALA A 125 -4.68 -6.11 -26.19
C ALA A 125 -5.57 -6.52 -25.00
N ILE A 126 -5.77 -5.62 -24.04
CA ILE A 126 -6.57 -5.86 -22.83
C ILE A 126 -7.92 -5.17 -23.02
N SER A 127 -8.91 -5.93 -23.46
CA SER A 127 -10.29 -5.43 -23.53
C SER A 127 -10.77 -4.96 -22.16
N GLY A 128 -11.46 -3.83 -22.11
CA GLY A 128 -11.97 -3.26 -20.87
C GLY A 128 -10.95 -2.46 -20.06
N SER A 129 -9.73 -2.22 -20.58
CA SER A 129 -8.74 -1.34 -19.94
C SER A 129 -8.17 -0.33 -20.94
N SER A 130 -8.13 0.94 -20.55
CA SER A 130 -7.53 2.05 -21.33
C SER A 130 -6.48 2.85 -20.55
N MET A 131 -6.21 2.40 -19.32
CA MET A 131 -5.21 2.96 -18.42
C MET A 131 -3.80 2.51 -18.79
N THR A 132 -2.80 3.18 -18.21
CA THR A 132 -1.43 2.68 -18.21
C THR A 132 -1.39 1.42 -17.37
N VAL A 133 -1.02 0.28 -17.98
CA VAL A 133 -0.98 -1.05 -17.36
C VAL A 133 0.44 -1.56 -17.10
N SER A 134 1.48 -0.87 -17.60
CA SER A 134 2.88 -1.26 -17.36
C SER A 134 3.19 -1.42 -15.87
N GLU A 135 2.70 -0.50 -15.04
CA GLU A 135 2.89 -0.50 -13.60
C GLU A 135 2.34 -1.77 -12.93
N PHE A 136 1.18 -2.26 -13.38
CA PHE A 136 0.63 -3.52 -12.92
C PHE A 136 1.56 -4.70 -13.21
N PHE A 137 2.05 -4.83 -14.45
CA PHE A 137 2.94 -5.94 -14.82
C PHE A 137 4.32 -5.84 -14.14
N ASP A 138 4.83 -4.63 -13.94
CA ASP A 138 6.10 -4.43 -13.22
C ASP A 138 5.96 -4.80 -11.73
N LEU A 139 4.87 -4.42 -11.07
CA LEU A 139 4.57 -4.84 -9.71
C LEU A 139 4.29 -6.35 -9.62
N ALA A 140 3.59 -6.93 -10.59
CA ALA A 140 3.35 -8.37 -10.66
C ALA A 140 4.67 -9.16 -10.73
N LYS A 141 5.60 -8.74 -11.60
CA LYS A 141 6.94 -9.35 -11.69
C LYS A 141 7.73 -9.15 -10.39
N LYS A 142 7.67 -7.96 -9.78
CA LYS A 142 8.30 -7.67 -8.48
C LYS A 142 7.75 -8.60 -7.39
N ALA A 143 6.44 -8.84 -7.37
CA ALA A 143 5.79 -9.73 -6.42
C ALA A 143 6.31 -11.16 -6.58
N LEU A 144 6.31 -11.72 -7.80
CA LEU A 144 6.73 -13.10 -8.07
C LEU A 144 8.25 -13.31 -7.91
N SER A 145 9.04 -12.23 -7.93
CA SER A 145 10.49 -12.28 -7.64
C SER A 145 10.80 -12.32 -6.15
N SER A 146 9.78 -12.18 -5.28
CA SER A 146 9.93 -12.27 -3.82
C SER A 146 9.55 -13.66 -3.29
N ALA A 147 9.75 -13.90 -2.00
CA ALA A 147 9.27 -15.12 -1.37
C ALA A 147 7.74 -15.08 -1.20
N PRO A 148 7.03 -16.22 -1.27
CA PRO A 148 5.60 -16.25 -0.99
C PRO A 148 5.33 -15.81 0.45
N ILE A 149 4.25 -15.06 0.63
CA ILE A 149 3.79 -14.56 1.92
C ILE A 149 3.30 -15.73 2.76
N ALA A 150 3.87 -15.87 3.96
CA ALA A 150 3.45 -16.88 4.92
C ALA A 150 1.98 -16.73 5.29
N LYS A 151 1.31 -17.85 5.56
CA LYS A 151 -0.09 -17.83 5.99
C LYS A 151 -0.21 -17.21 7.38
N GLY A 152 -1.10 -16.24 7.53
CA GLY A 152 -1.43 -15.60 8.79
C GLY A 152 -2.89 -15.83 9.21
N PRO A 153 -3.31 -15.27 10.35
CA PRO A 153 -4.59 -15.58 10.97
C PRO A 153 -5.78 -14.78 10.42
N TYR A 154 -5.55 -13.78 9.57
CA TYR A 154 -6.58 -12.88 9.07
C TYR A 154 -7.14 -13.35 7.71
N LYS A 155 -8.27 -12.78 7.30
CA LYS A 155 -8.75 -12.82 5.92
C LYS A 155 -7.98 -11.79 5.11
N SER A 156 -7.62 -12.13 3.87
CA SER A 156 -6.95 -11.19 2.96
C SER A 156 -7.88 -10.04 2.60
N GLY A 157 -7.33 -8.82 2.47
CA GLY A 157 -8.10 -7.64 2.13
C GLY A 157 -7.42 -6.33 2.53
N TRP A 158 -8.13 -5.23 2.30
CA TRP A 158 -7.72 -3.88 2.68
C TRP A 158 -8.71 -3.35 3.72
N TYR A 159 -8.25 -3.20 4.95
CA TYR A 159 -9.09 -2.89 6.09
C TYR A 159 -8.85 -1.46 6.55
N TYR A 160 -9.88 -0.63 6.48
CA TYR A 160 -9.82 0.79 6.84
C TYR A 160 -10.51 1.06 8.17
N ALA A 161 -9.90 1.88 9.01
CA ALA A 161 -10.53 2.47 10.19
C ALA A 161 -10.10 3.92 10.37
N GLU A 162 -10.97 4.72 10.96
CA GLU A 162 -10.69 6.10 11.35
C GLU A 162 -11.28 6.41 12.72
N GLN A 163 -10.71 7.39 13.41
CA GLN A 163 -11.28 7.88 14.66
C GLN A 163 -12.64 8.54 14.41
N PRO A 164 -13.60 8.40 15.34
CA PRO A 164 -14.96 8.93 15.15
C PRO A 164 -15.05 10.46 15.29
N ALA A 165 -14.06 11.09 15.92
CA ALA A 165 -14.07 12.52 16.22
C ALA A 165 -12.69 13.14 16.03
N PHE A 166 -12.67 14.44 15.72
CA PHE A 166 -11.47 15.24 15.73
C PHE A 166 -10.99 15.47 17.16
N ASP A 167 -9.68 15.41 17.36
CA ASP A 167 -9.04 15.79 18.61
C ASP A 167 -9.02 17.32 18.80
N ARG A 168 -8.50 17.78 19.94
CA ARG A 168 -8.38 19.21 20.26
C ARG A 168 -7.48 19.98 19.29
N SER A 169 -6.62 19.29 18.54
CA SER A 169 -5.77 19.89 17.50
C SER A 169 -6.45 19.98 16.14
N GLY A 170 -7.70 19.50 16.03
CA GLY A 170 -8.48 19.51 14.80
C GLY A 170 -8.12 18.37 13.84
N TRP A 171 -7.51 17.29 14.34
CA TRP A 171 -7.13 16.13 13.54
C TRP A 171 -7.85 14.87 14.03
N LYS A 172 -8.19 13.98 13.10
CA LYS A 172 -8.55 12.59 13.41
C LYS A 172 -7.66 11.66 12.62
N ASP A 173 -7.20 10.58 13.25
CA ASP A 173 -6.31 9.61 12.62
C ASP A 173 -7.10 8.55 11.83
N SER A 174 -6.48 8.02 10.78
CA SER A 174 -7.01 6.89 10.02
C SER A 174 -5.90 5.88 9.72
N VAL A 175 -6.24 4.61 9.63
CA VAL A 175 -5.34 3.52 9.24
C VAL A 175 -5.97 2.70 8.14
N LEU A 176 -5.14 2.28 7.19
CA LEU A 176 -5.45 1.19 6.28
C LEU A 176 -4.44 0.06 6.50
N VAL A 177 -4.94 -1.15 6.75
CA VAL A 177 -4.15 -2.37 6.92
C VAL A 177 -4.35 -3.26 5.68
N THR A 178 -3.28 -3.58 4.97
CA THR A 178 -3.31 -4.54 3.86
C THR A 178 -2.91 -5.92 4.39
N VAL A 179 -3.75 -6.92 4.11
CA VAL A 179 -3.56 -8.31 4.51
C VAL A 179 -3.51 -9.20 3.27
N VAL A 180 -2.48 -10.04 3.17
CA VAL A 180 -2.27 -11.01 2.07
C VAL A 180 -1.96 -12.38 2.66
N ASN A 181 -2.67 -13.41 2.20
CA ASN A 181 -2.62 -14.77 2.76
C ASN A 181 -2.83 -14.78 4.28
N GLY A 182 -3.64 -13.85 4.79
CA GLY A 182 -3.87 -13.66 6.21
C GLY A 182 -2.74 -13.03 7.02
N SER A 183 -1.62 -12.65 6.39
CA SER A 183 -0.54 -11.90 7.02
C SER A 183 -0.65 -10.41 6.71
N ILE A 184 -0.36 -9.56 7.70
CA ILE A 184 -0.28 -8.11 7.51
C ILE A 184 0.97 -7.79 6.69
N VAL A 185 0.81 -7.11 5.56
CA VAL A 185 1.92 -6.76 4.63
C VAL A 185 2.15 -5.26 4.48
N ASP A 186 1.18 -4.43 4.86
CA ASP A 186 1.29 -2.97 4.86
C ASP A 186 0.37 -2.36 5.91
N VAL A 187 0.81 -1.27 6.54
CA VAL A 187 0.00 -0.45 7.45
C VAL A 187 0.25 1.01 7.10
N LEU A 188 -0.76 1.67 6.53
CA LEU A 188 -0.71 3.09 6.21
C LEU A 188 -1.45 3.89 7.27
N TRP A 189 -0.70 4.59 8.12
CA TRP A 189 -1.25 5.56 9.06
C TRP A 189 -1.29 6.95 8.45
N ASN A 190 -2.46 7.59 8.51
CA ASN A 190 -2.71 8.92 8.01
C ASN A 190 -3.57 9.74 8.98
N GLY A 191 -3.91 10.98 8.63
CA GLY A 191 -4.82 11.82 9.39
C GLY A 191 -5.58 12.83 8.55
N ILE A 192 -6.77 13.18 9.04
CA ILE A 192 -7.75 14.05 8.41
C ILE A 192 -7.89 15.31 9.26
N SER A 193 -7.79 16.47 8.64
CA SER A 193 -8.01 17.75 9.32
C SER A 193 -9.47 18.16 9.25
N ASN A 194 -9.97 18.84 10.28
CA ASN A 194 -11.28 19.50 10.27
C ASN A 194 -11.31 20.75 9.36
N LYS A 195 -10.16 21.19 8.84
CA LYS A 195 -10.08 22.32 7.91
C LYS A 195 -10.41 21.85 6.50
N ALA A 196 -11.42 22.46 5.89
CA ALA A 196 -11.82 22.18 4.52
C ALA A 196 -10.65 22.37 3.54
N GLY A 197 -10.48 21.43 2.61
CA GLY A 197 -9.42 21.46 1.59
C GLY A 197 -8.00 21.18 2.10
N ALA A 198 -7.82 20.94 3.40
CA ALA A 198 -6.51 20.61 3.94
C ALA A 198 -5.99 19.28 3.39
N LYS A 199 -4.68 19.24 3.11
CA LYS A 199 -3.98 17.99 2.82
C LYS A 199 -3.95 17.10 4.07
N SER A 200 -3.78 15.81 3.88
CA SER A 200 -3.69 14.85 4.99
C SER A 200 -2.51 15.13 5.91
N LYS A 201 -2.56 14.57 7.13
CA LYS A 201 -1.48 14.70 8.12
C LYS A 201 -0.17 14.14 7.57
N LEU A 202 -0.22 13.02 6.85
CA LEU A 202 0.94 12.42 6.20
C LEU A 202 1.57 13.36 5.17
N VAL A 203 0.76 13.92 4.27
CA VAL A 203 1.26 14.84 3.22
C VAL A 203 1.85 16.10 3.85
N GLN A 204 1.16 16.70 4.83
CA GLN A 204 1.68 17.89 5.52
C GLN A 204 2.95 17.60 6.31
N SER A 205 3.07 16.42 6.93
CA SER A 205 4.27 16.03 7.68
C SER A 205 5.47 15.77 6.75
N VAL A 206 5.27 15.10 5.62
CA VAL A 206 6.34 14.92 4.61
C VAL A 206 6.79 16.26 4.04
N ALA A 207 5.87 17.21 3.82
CA ALA A 207 6.19 18.56 3.38
C ALA A 207 6.79 19.45 4.49
N GLY A 208 6.86 18.96 5.74
CA GLY A 208 7.33 19.73 6.88
C GLY A 208 6.39 20.87 7.31
N THR A 209 5.14 20.90 6.83
CA THR A 209 4.13 21.90 7.21
C THR A 209 3.29 21.48 8.41
N TYR A 210 3.24 20.18 8.71
CA TYR A 210 2.75 19.68 10.00
C TYR A 210 3.88 19.71 11.03
N LYS A 211 3.95 20.77 11.83
CA LYS A 211 4.99 20.93 12.85
C LYS A 211 4.63 20.18 14.12
N MET A 212 5.57 19.35 14.58
CA MET A 212 5.55 18.77 15.91
C MET A 212 6.92 18.94 16.58
N ASN A 213 6.93 19.18 17.89
CA ASN A 213 8.16 19.28 18.67
C ASN A 213 8.71 17.88 18.95
N ALA A 214 9.22 17.21 17.92
CA ALA A 214 9.56 15.80 17.96
C ALA A 214 11.07 15.55 18.01
N LYS A 215 11.53 14.90 19.09
CA LYS A 215 12.93 14.47 19.21
C LYS A 215 13.34 13.37 18.22
N HIS A 216 12.37 12.65 17.63
CA HIS A 216 12.62 11.47 16.80
C HIS A 216 12.26 11.65 15.32
N GLY A 217 12.14 12.90 14.87
CA GLY A 217 11.79 13.28 13.50
C GLY A 217 10.31 13.58 13.31
N GLU A 218 9.96 14.01 12.11
CA GLU A 218 8.60 14.37 11.70
C GLU A 218 7.59 13.23 11.95
N TRP A 219 6.31 13.59 12.08
CA TRP A 219 5.23 12.64 12.35
C TRP A 219 5.24 11.46 11.38
N SER A 220 5.45 11.72 10.07
CA SER A 220 5.49 10.72 9.02
C SER A 220 6.59 9.67 9.22
N VAL A 221 7.76 10.08 9.74
CA VAL A 221 8.88 9.17 10.02
C VAL A 221 8.53 8.25 11.17
N GLN A 222 7.94 8.77 12.24
CA GLN A 222 7.51 7.96 13.39
C GLN A 222 6.31 7.07 13.04
N ALA A 223 5.39 7.56 12.22
CA ALA A 223 4.23 6.80 11.75
C ALA A 223 4.64 5.60 10.89
N ALA A 224 5.61 5.77 9.98
CA ALA A 224 6.17 4.68 9.19
C ALA A 224 6.84 3.61 10.08
N ARG A 225 7.66 4.02 11.06
CA ARG A 225 8.27 3.09 12.03
C ARG A 225 7.24 2.27 12.80
N LEU A 226 6.14 2.88 13.22
CA LEU A 226 5.07 2.18 13.92
C LEU A 226 4.33 1.20 12.99
N GLY A 227 4.04 1.60 11.75
CA GLY A 227 3.47 0.71 10.73
C GLY A 227 4.35 -0.52 10.48
N ASP A 228 5.65 -0.31 10.27
CA ASP A 228 6.63 -1.39 10.09
C ASP A 228 6.70 -2.32 11.31
N ALA A 229 6.60 -1.77 12.53
CA ALA A 229 6.58 -2.57 13.75
C ALA A 229 5.31 -3.45 13.84
N ILE A 230 4.15 -2.94 13.44
CA ILE A 230 2.90 -3.72 13.39
C ILE A 230 3.02 -4.85 12.35
N VAL A 231 3.52 -4.55 11.14
CA VAL A 231 3.78 -5.55 10.09
C VAL A 231 4.71 -6.65 10.63
N LYS A 232 5.84 -6.27 11.25
CA LYS A 232 6.80 -7.21 11.82
C LYS A 232 6.21 -8.07 12.95
N ALA A 233 5.33 -7.51 13.77
CA ALA A 233 4.66 -8.26 14.83
C ALA A 233 3.62 -9.25 14.27
N GLY A 234 3.08 -8.98 13.08
CA GLY A 234 2.01 -9.75 12.44
C GLY A 234 0.64 -9.63 13.14
N ASP A 235 0.57 -8.83 14.20
CA ASP A 235 -0.63 -8.56 14.98
C ASP A 235 -0.42 -7.24 15.75
N PRO A 236 -1.24 -6.19 15.51
CA PRO A 236 -1.11 -4.93 16.22
C PRO A 236 -1.29 -5.06 17.74
N ALA A 237 -2.03 -6.06 18.23
CA ALA A 237 -2.23 -6.26 19.68
C ALA A 237 -0.95 -6.64 20.43
N LYS A 238 0.12 -7.04 19.72
CA LYS A 238 1.45 -7.30 20.31
C LYS A 238 2.26 -6.03 20.55
N ILE A 239 1.80 -4.87 20.08
CA ILE A 239 2.42 -3.59 20.37
C ILE A 239 1.79 -3.03 21.65
N GLU A 240 2.51 -3.18 22.77
CA GLU A 240 2.01 -2.72 24.07
C GLU A 240 1.90 -1.19 24.12
N LEU A 241 0.74 -0.71 24.58
CA LEU A 241 0.47 0.70 24.81
C LEU A 241 0.47 1.02 26.30
N LYS A 242 1.07 2.16 26.65
CA LYS A 242 0.94 2.78 27.97
C LYS A 242 -0.43 3.42 28.14
N LYS A 243 -0.77 3.78 29.39
CA LYS A 243 -2.03 4.45 29.74
C LYS A 243 -2.24 5.78 28.99
N ASP A 244 -1.17 6.46 28.58
CA ASP A 244 -1.22 7.70 27.81
C ASP A 244 -1.30 7.48 26.28
N GLY A 245 -1.42 6.22 25.84
CA GLY A 245 -1.50 5.82 24.44
C GLY A 245 -0.17 5.84 23.68
N LYS A 246 0.97 6.11 24.35
CA LYS A 246 2.30 5.95 23.75
C LYS A 246 2.78 4.51 23.89
N THR A 247 3.85 4.15 23.18
CA THR A 247 4.50 2.84 23.28
C THR A 247 6.00 3.00 23.48
N ASP A 248 6.59 2.15 24.33
CA ASP A 248 8.05 1.99 24.43
C ASP A 248 8.54 0.75 23.66
N ALA A 249 7.62 -0.05 23.08
CA ALA A 249 7.94 -1.26 22.32
C ALA A 249 8.55 -0.96 20.93
N VAL A 250 8.41 0.29 20.45
CA VAL A 250 8.91 0.70 19.12
C VAL A 250 9.91 1.84 19.28
N SER A 251 11.19 1.52 19.08
CA SER A 251 12.27 2.50 19.17
C SER A 251 12.07 3.66 18.18
N GLY A 252 12.27 4.88 18.67
CA GLY A 252 12.14 6.09 17.86
C GLY A 252 10.70 6.51 17.55
N VAL A 253 9.70 5.96 18.25
CA VAL A 253 8.31 6.41 18.24
C VAL A 253 7.99 7.03 19.59
N SER A 254 7.58 8.31 19.58
CA SER A 254 7.26 9.10 20.78
C SER A 254 5.88 9.77 20.73
N ILE A 255 5.22 9.70 19.57
CA ILE A 255 3.83 10.12 19.37
C ILE A 255 2.86 9.12 19.99
N THR A 256 1.66 9.58 20.32
CA THR A 256 0.56 8.71 20.69
C THR A 256 0.29 7.72 19.55
N ALA A 257 0.39 6.43 19.83
CA ALA A 257 0.43 5.35 18.84
C ALA A 257 -0.99 4.91 18.42
N ASN A 258 -1.84 5.87 18.03
CA ASN A 258 -3.24 5.63 17.65
C ASN A 258 -3.39 4.60 16.52
N ALA A 259 -2.36 4.43 15.67
CA ALA A 259 -2.38 3.43 14.62
C ALA A 259 -2.55 2.00 15.16
N VAL A 260 -2.04 1.69 16.36
CA VAL A 260 -2.21 0.36 16.96
C VAL A 260 -3.69 0.09 17.23
N ILE A 261 -4.38 1.03 17.86
CA ILE A 261 -5.81 0.93 18.20
C ILE A 261 -6.65 0.83 16.93
N LEU A 262 -6.37 1.69 15.94
CA LEU A 262 -7.10 1.70 14.67
C LEU A 262 -6.84 0.46 13.82
N ALA A 263 -5.62 -0.08 13.83
CA ALA A 263 -5.32 -1.34 13.13
C ALA A 263 -6.06 -2.52 13.77
N ILE A 264 -6.16 -2.59 15.10
CA ILE A 264 -6.99 -3.59 15.80
C ILE A 264 -8.46 -3.43 15.39
N GLU A 265 -8.98 -2.21 15.34
CA GLU A 265 -10.36 -1.93 14.93
C GLU A 265 -10.61 -2.38 13.48
N ALA A 266 -9.75 -1.97 12.55
CA ALA A 266 -9.85 -2.32 11.14
C ALA A 266 -9.87 -3.85 10.93
N LEU A 267 -9.03 -4.58 11.66
CA LEU A 267 -8.90 -6.03 11.55
C LEU A 267 -10.02 -6.82 12.21
N LYS A 268 -11.01 -6.19 12.87
CA LYS A 268 -12.22 -6.91 13.33
C LYS A 268 -12.98 -7.54 12.18
N ALA A 269 -13.06 -6.85 11.03
CA ALA A 269 -13.68 -7.38 9.82
C ALA A 269 -12.83 -8.43 9.08
N ALA A 270 -11.58 -8.63 9.53
CA ALA A 270 -10.64 -9.58 8.95
C ALA A 270 -10.63 -10.95 9.67
N LYS A 271 -11.47 -11.15 10.68
CA LYS A 271 -11.59 -12.44 11.40
C LYS A 271 -12.71 -13.30 10.83
#